data_AF-A0A7R8Z6N0-F1
#
_entry.id   AF-A0A7R8Z6N0-F1
#
_cell.length_a   1.000
_cell.length_b   1.000
_cell.length_c   1.000
_cell.angle_alpha   90.00
_cell.angle_beta   90.00
_cell.angle_gamma   90.00
#
_symmetry.space_group_name_H-M   'P 1'
#
loop_
_entity.id
_entity.type
_entity.pdbx_description
1 polymer ?
#
loop_
_entity_poly.entity_id
_entity_poly.type
_entity_poly.pdbx_seq_one_letter_code
_entity_poly.pdbx_strand_id
1 'polypeptide(L)'
;MTVWNMEYKLTDYPCLSSISACLMLSIIYVSSLYVWNSPHHRDHPSTIKKRFFSVFVMMFIAPMFLYYFSHEHILRKASIWQLLGLRVRGLVPAVLTSLILTMMLFLGPLCMQGFSGLWRLHAEPMYWVSNFQNLIWVRNHIVAPLSEEFTFRACMLPLLLQCFQPITAIFVCPLFFGIGEFINIVINIVANHSHFHHMAERMRNGMDFTRALMLSCFQLSYTTIFGAYSAFLFFKTGHFVAPLTAHAFCNHMGFPDFAEILTYKDPRRCFLIFLYVIGLVAWCALLDPLTNPAWYSNEIYKRNYYRTHE
;
A
#
# COMPACT_ATOMS: atom_id res chain seq x y z
N MET A 1 23.00 11.65 11.97
CA MET A 1 22.70 10.60 12.97
C MET A 1 22.35 11.33 14.25
N THR A 2 21.07 11.69 14.38
CA THR A 2 20.33 12.43 15.44
C THR A 2 19.20 13.09 14.64
N VAL A 3 17.91 12.81 14.86
CA VAL A 3 17.11 13.15 16.03
C VAL A 3 15.93 12.15 16.06
N TRP A 4 16.00 11.11 16.88
CA TRP A 4 14.91 10.14 17.08
C TRP A 4 14.57 9.97 18.56
N ASN A 5 14.79 10.99 19.37
CA ASN A 5 14.36 11.00 20.77
C ASN A 5 13.43 12.18 20.98
N MET A 6 12.14 11.89 21.19
CA MET A 6 11.30 12.67 22.08
C MET A 6 10.04 11.87 22.43
N GLU A 7 10.00 11.41 23.68
CA GLU A 7 8.81 10.89 24.35
C GLU A 7 7.76 12.00 24.44
N TYR A 8 6.56 11.75 23.94
CA TYR A 8 5.37 12.51 24.31
C TYR A 8 4.22 11.52 24.48
N LYS A 9 3.86 11.27 25.74
CA LYS A 9 2.62 10.58 26.12
C LYS A 9 1.43 11.41 25.64
N LEU A 10 0.73 10.95 24.59
CA LEU A 10 -0.67 11.30 24.41
C LEU A 10 -1.43 10.70 25.60
N THR A 11 -1.73 11.54 26.56
CA THR A 11 -2.48 11.22 27.77
C THR A 11 -3.94 10.93 27.40
N ASP A 12 -4.42 9.78 27.87
CA ASP A 12 -5.82 9.37 28.06
C ASP A 12 -6.70 9.02 26.84
N TYR A 13 -6.14 8.55 25.72
CA TYR A 13 -6.93 7.71 24.80
C TYR A 13 -6.58 6.24 25.02
N PRO A 14 -7.56 5.34 25.25
CA PRO A 14 -7.24 3.92 25.36
C PRO A 14 -6.73 3.43 24.01
N CYS A 15 -5.40 3.33 23.86
CA CYS A 15 -4.77 2.80 22.64
C CYS A 15 -5.38 1.46 22.21
N LEU A 16 -5.90 0.72 23.20
CA LEU A 16 -6.66 -0.51 23.01
C LEU A 16 -7.87 -0.37 22.09
N SER A 17 -8.62 0.75 22.13
CA SER A 17 -9.78 0.94 21.23
C SER A 17 -9.35 1.18 19.79
N SER A 18 -8.33 2.02 19.54
CA SER A 18 -7.76 2.21 18.20
C SER A 18 -7.20 0.91 17.63
N ILE A 19 -6.40 0.19 18.43
CA ILE A 19 -5.76 -1.06 18.02
C ILE A 19 -6.82 -2.14 17.76
N SER A 20 -7.82 -2.28 18.64
CA SER A 20 -8.89 -3.27 18.45
C SER A 20 -9.78 -2.93 17.26
N ALA A 21 -10.07 -1.65 17.02
CA ALA A 21 -10.80 -1.20 15.83
C ALA A 21 -10.03 -1.52 14.55
N CYS A 22 -8.71 -1.26 14.52
CA CYS A 22 -7.87 -1.60 13.36
C CYS A 22 -7.79 -3.11 13.13
N LEU A 23 -7.65 -3.90 14.20
CA LEU A 23 -7.65 -5.37 14.11
C LEU A 23 -8.98 -5.89 13.58
N MET A 24 -10.09 -5.41 14.14
CA MET A 24 -11.45 -5.80 13.72
C MET A 24 -11.72 -5.40 12.27
N LEU A 25 -11.36 -4.18 11.87
CA LEU A 25 -11.52 -3.72 10.50
C LEU A 25 -10.68 -4.55 9.52
N SER A 26 -9.46 -4.95 9.90
CA SER A 26 -8.62 -5.83 9.09
C SER A 26 -9.26 -7.20 8.90
N ILE A 27 -9.76 -7.81 9.98
CA ILE A 27 -10.45 -9.11 9.93
C ILE A 27 -11.69 -9.00 9.03
N ILE A 28 -12.53 -7.97 9.22
CA ILE A 28 -13.76 -7.78 8.44
C ILE A 28 -13.44 -7.56 6.96
N TYR A 29 -12.46 -6.72 6.65
CA TYR A 29 -12.05 -6.46 5.26
C TYR A 29 -11.62 -7.75 4.57
N VAL A 30 -10.72 -8.53 5.18
CA VAL A 30 -10.24 -9.76 4.57
C VAL A 30 -11.36 -10.80 4.49
N SER A 31 -12.19 -10.94 5.54
CA SER A 31 -13.34 -11.85 5.55
C SER A 31 -14.34 -11.53 4.43
N SER A 32 -14.53 -10.24 4.12
CA SER A 32 -15.44 -9.80 3.05
C SER A 32 -15.05 -10.35 1.67
N LEU A 33 -13.75 -10.64 1.44
CA LEU A 33 -13.25 -11.21 0.19
C LEU A 33 -13.59 -12.71 0.02
N TYR A 34 -13.94 -13.39 1.13
CA TYR A 34 -14.25 -14.83 1.18
C TYR A 34 -15.69 -15.15 1.55
N VAL A 35 -16.52 -14.13 1.84
CA VAL A 35 -17.93 -14.32 2.20
C VAL A 35 -18.73 -15.09 1.14
N TRP A 36 -18.29 -15.01 -0.12
CA TRP A 36 -18.90 -15.72 -1.23
C TRP A 36 -18.28 -17.09 -1.41
N ASN A 37 -19.03 -18.15 -1.07
CA ASN A 37 -18.66 -19.50 -1.46
C ASN A 37 -18.75 -19.63 -3.00
N SER A 38 -17.60 -19.62 -3.67
CA SER A 38 -17.50 -19.73 -5.13
C SER A 38 -16.82 -21.06 -5.47
N PRO A 39 -17.45 -21.93 -6.29
CA PRO A 39 -16.81 -23.18 -6.72
C PRO A 39 -15.70 -22.94 -7.76
N HIS A 40 -15.52 -21.70 -8.22
CA HIS A 40 -14.58 -21.34 -9.27
C HIS A 40 -13.29 -20.75 -8.70
N HIS A 41 -12.20 -20.89 -9.46
CA HIS A 41 -10.91 -20.29 -9.13
C HIS A 41 -11.00 -18.76 -8.93
N ARG A 42 -10.05 -18.18 -8.19
CA ARG A 42 -10.04 -16.75 -7.80
C ARG A 42 -10.07 -15.78 -8.98
N ASP A 43 -9.51 -16.19 -10.12
CA ASP A 43 -9.42 -15.38 -11.35
C ASP A 43 -10.66 -15.55 -12.25
N HIS A 44 -11.63 -16.38 -11.85
CA HIS A 44 -12.88 -16.50 -12.59
C HIS A 44 -13.71 -15.20 -12.49
N PRO A 45 -14.27 -14.69 -13.61
CA PRO A 45 -14.99 -13.43 -13.64
C PRO A 45 -16.12 -13.29 -12.61
N SER A 46 -16.83 -14.37 -12.31
CA SER A 46 -17.91 -14.34 -11.29
C SER A 46 -17.36 -14.14 -9.88
N THR A 47 -16.23 -14.76 -9.54
CA THR A 47 -15.56 -14.58 -8.24
C THR A 47 -15.04 -13.14 -8.10
N ILE A 48 -14.45 -12.58 -9.17
CA ILE A 48 -13.96 -11.19 -9.19
C ILE A 48 -15.11 -10.20 -8.96
N LYS A 49 -16.22 -10.33 -9.71
CA LYS A 49 -17.38 -9.43 -9.57
C LYS A 49 -17.99 -9.47 -8.16
N LYS A 50 -18.11 -10.66 -7.56
CA LYS A 50 -18.60 -10.80 -6.18
C LYS A 50 -17.67 -10.12 -5.17
N ARG A 51 -16.35 -10.26 -5.33
CA ARG A 51 -15.36 -9.57 -4.49
C ARG A 51 -15.39 -8.05 -4.69
N PHE A 52 -15.60 -7.56 -5.92
CA PHE A 52 -15.78 -6.13 -6.17
C PHE A 52 -16.96 -5.58 -5.39
N PHE A 53 -18.07 -6.31 -5.34
CA PHE A 53 -19.22 -5.91 -4.54
C PHE A 53 -18.91 -5.91 -3.04
N SER A 54 -18.25 -6.94 -2.51
CA SER A 54 -17.81 -6.95 -1.10
C SER A 54 -16.94 -5.74 -0.76
N VAL A 55 -15.95 -5.47 -1.62
CA VAL A 55 -15.02 -4.35 -1.47
C VAL A 55 -15.76 -3.01 -1.53
N PHE A 56 -16.72 -2.86 -2.44
CA PHE A 56 -17.56 -1.68 -2.52
C PHE A 56 -18.33 -1.44 -1.21
N VAL A 57 -18.92 -2.48 -0.62
CA VAL A 57 -19.58 -2.39 0.69
C VAL A 57 -18.57 -1.99 1.78
N MET A 58 -17.35 -2.54 1.76
CA MET A 58 -16.29 -2.18 2.69
C MET A 58 -15.88 -0.71 2.61
N MET A 59 -15.99 -0.06 1.45
CA MET A 59 -15.74 1.38 1.32
C MET A 59 -16.72 2.25 2.10
N PHE A 60 -17.90 1.72 2.48
CA PHE A 60 -18.83 2.42 3.38
C PHE A 60 -18.64 2.02 4.84
N ILE A 61 -18.28 0.75 5.11
CA ILE A 61 -18.07 0.26 6.48
C ILE A 61 -16.78 0.85 7.08
N ALA A 62 -15.67 0.90 6.32
CA ALA A 62 -14.37 1.31 6.85
C ALA A 62 -14.35 2.77 7.40
N PRO A 63 -14.95 3.77 6.73
CA PRO A 63 -15.05 5.12 7.29
C PRO A 63 -15.88 5.21 8.57
N MET A 64 -16.85 4.31 8.78
CA MET A 64 -17.63 4.27 10.02
C MET A 64 -16.75 3.88 11.20
N PHE A 65 -15.79 2.96 11.00
CA PHE A 65 -14.79 2.64 12.03
C PHE A 65 -13.95 3.87 12.36
N LEU A 66 -13.46 4.57 11.34
CA LEU A 66 -12.72 5.81 11.56
C LEU A 66 -13.57 6.80 12.36
N TYR A 67 -14.84 7.01 11.99
CA TYR A 67 -15.73 7.97 12.67
C TYR A 67 -16.00 7.58 14.13
N TYR A 68 -16.44 6.34 14.41
CA TYR A 68 -16.84 5.91 15.75
C TYR A 68 -15.66 5.78 16.73
N PHE A 69 -14.49 5.39 16.23
CA PHE A 69 -13.28 5.23 17.05
C PHE A 69 -12.35 6.45 16.99
N SER A 70 -12.75 7.54 16.30
CA SER A 70 -12.02 8.80 16.37
C SER A 70 -12.37 9.57 17.63
N HIS A 71 -11.36 10.17 18.27
CA HIS A 71 -11.60 11.04 19.41
C HIS A 71 -12.35 12.31 18.99
N GLU A 72 -13.36 12.73 19.76
CA GLU A 72 -14.10 13.99 19.55
C GLU A 72 -13.23 15.20 19.26
N HIS A 73 -12.10 15.37 19.96
CA HIS A 73 -11.22 16.52 19.76
C HIS A 73 -10.57 16.54 18.36
N ILE A 74 -10.35 15.37 17.74
CA ILE A 74 -9.87 15.28 16.35
C ILE A 74 -11.01 15.62 15.38
N LEU A 75 -12.21 15.07 15.62
CA LEU A 75 -13.40 15.34 14.80
C LEU A 75 -13.85 16.81 14.83
N ARG A 76 -13.58 17.53 15.93
CA ARG A 76 -13.82 18.98 16.03
C ARG A 76 -12.83 19.82 15.20
N LYS A 77 -11.63 19.29 14.93
CA LYS A 77 -10.55 19.99 14.21
C LYS A 77 -10.52 19.70 12.72
N ALA A 78 -10.92 18.50 12.33
CA ALA A 78 -10.93 18.06 10.95
C ALA A 78 -12.21 17.29 10.66
N SER A 79 -12.81 17.56 9.50
CA SER A 79 -13.91 16.75 8.98
C SER A 79 -13.45 15.32 8.67
N ILE A 80 -14.38 14.38 8.66
CA ILE A 80 -14.10 12.99 8.29
C ILE A 80 -13.46 12.87 6.89
N TRP A 81 -13.88 13.70 5.94
CA TRP A 81 -13.30 13.77 4.59
C TRP A 81 -11.84 14.17 4.61
N GLN A 82 -11.48 15.12 5.48
CA GLN A 82 -10.10 15.54 5.67
C GLN A 82 -9.27 14.42 6.32
N LEU A 83 -9.80 13.72 7.32
CA LEU A 83 -9.13 12.59 7.95
C LEU A 83 -8.88 11.43 6.97
N LEU A 84 -9.86 11.15 6.11
CA LEU A 84 -9.73 10.20 5.00
C LEU A 84 -8.74 10.67 3.90
N GLY A 85 -8.24 11.90 3.96
CA GLY A 85 -7.36 12.46 2.94
C GLY A 85 -8.06 12.80 1.62
N LEU A 86 -9.38 12.97 1.64
CA LEU A 86 -10.21 13.39 0.50
C LEU A 86 -10.28 14.92 0.46
N ARG A 87 -9.25 15.54 -0.12
CA ARG A 87 -9.05 16.99 -0.15
C ARG A 87 -8.61 17.45 -1.54
N VAL A 88 -9.08 18.63 -1.96
CA VAL A 88 -8.73 19.22 -3.27
C VAL A 88 -7.45 20.04 -3.21
N ARG A 89 -7.24 20.82 -2.15
CA ARG A 89 -6.01 21.60 -1.95
C ARG A 89 -4.84 20.64 -1.75
N GLY A 90 -3.79 20.76 -2.56
CA GLY A 90 -2.63 19.85 -2.52
C GLY A 90 -2.80 18.56 -3.34
N LEU A 91 -3.93 18.35 -4.02
CA LEU A 91 -4.22 17.10 -4.74
C LEU A 91 -3.23 16.84 -5.89
N VAL A 92 -2.99 17.85 -6.73
CA VAL A 92 -2.07 17.75 -7.88
C VAL A 92 -0.64 17.40 -7.43
N PRO A 93 0.00 18.13 -6.50
CA PRO A 93 1.33 17.74 -6.04
C PRO A 93 1.31 16.36 -5.36
N ALA A 94 0.23 15.97 -4.67
CA ALA A 94 0.13 14.64 -4.05
C ALA A 94 0.22 13.50 -5.08
N VAL A 95 -0.47 13.65 -6.22
CA VAL A 95 -0.39 12.67 -7.32
C VAL A 95 0.99 12.71 -7.98
N LEU A 96 1.48 13.89 -8.36
CA LEU A 96 2.73 14.00 -9.11
C LEU A 96 3.94 13.57 -8.30
N THR A 97 4.06 14.03 -7.05
CA THR A 97 5.22 13.70 -6.22
C THR A 97 5.24 12.22 -5.84
N SER A 98 4.09 11.64 -5.48
CA SER A 98 4.03 10.21 -5.14
C SER A 98 4.40 9.34 -6.35
N LEU A 99 3.95 9.72 -7.54
CA LEU A 99 4.33 9.04 -8.78
C LEU A 99 5.83 9.20 -9.07
N ILE A 100 6.37 10.43 -9.01
CA ILE A 100 7.79 10.71 -9.30
C ILE A 100 8.70 9.96 -8.34
N LEU A 101 8.42 9.99 -7.03
CA LEU A 101 9.18 9.24 -6.04
C LEU A 101 9.14 7.74 -6.34
N THR A 102 7.97 7.21 -6.67
CA THR A 102 7.84 5.78 -6.98
C THR A 102 8.55 5.42 -8.29
N MET A 103 8.51 6.28 -9.31
CA MET A 103 9.27 6.09 -10.54
C MET A 103 10.79 6.16 -10.32
N MET A 104 11.27 7.01 -9.41
CA MET A 104 12.69 7.05 -9.02
C MET A 104 13.12 5.73 -8.37
N LEU A 105 12.31 5.17 -7.48
CA LEU A 105 12.55 3.86 -6.89
C LEU A 105 12.62 2.74 -7.96
N PHE A 106 11.83 2.88 -9.02
CA PHE A 106 11.74 1.94 -10.15
C PHE A 106 12.57 2.36 -11.39
N LEU A 107 13.57 3.23 -11.23
CA LEU A 107 14.34 3.77 -12.35
C LEU A 107 15.02 2.67 -13.18
N GLY A 108 15.59 1.66 -12.52
CA GLY A 108 16.17 0.49 -13.17
C GLY A 108 15.15 -0.33 -13.98
N PRO A 109 14.08 -0.83 -13.37
CA PRO A 109 13.00 -1.54 -14.07
C PRO A 109 12.38 -0.75 -15.24
N LEU A 110 12.18 0.57 -15.08
CA LEU A 110 11.68 1.43 -16.14
C LEU A 110 12.62 1.45 -17.35
N CYS A 111 13.93 1.51 -17.11
CA CYS A 111 14.93 1.44 -18.18
C CYS A 111 14.91 0.07 -18.89
N MET A 112 14.75 -1.02 -18.14
CA MET A 112 14.61 -2.36 -18.71
C MET A 112 13.38 -2.49 -19.61
N GLN A 113 12.22 -1.96 -19.18
CA GLN A 113 11.03 -1.89 -20.03
C GLN A 113 11.24 -1.07 -21.30
N GLY A 114 12.06 -0.01 -21.22
CA GLY A 114 12.49 0.75 -22.39
C GLY A 114 13.31 -0.12 -23.37
N PHE A 115 14.25 -0.91 -22.86
CA PHE A 115 15.08 -1.81 -23.67
C PHE A 115 14.31 -2.98 -24.27
N SER A 116 13.32 -3.54 -23.56
CA SER A 116 12.46 -4.60 -24.08
C SER A 116 11.43 -4.10 -25.09
N GLY A 117 11.34 -2.77 -25.29
CA GLY A 117 10.40 -2.14 -26.22
C GLY A 117 8.98 -2.01 -25.68
N LEU A 118 8.76 -2.35 -24.41
CA LEU A 118 7.44 -2.30 -23.77
C LEU A 118 6.83 -0.89 -23.77
N TRP A 119 7.66 0.15 -23.75
CA TRP A 119 7.21 1.54 -23.88
C TRP A 119 6.45 1.81 -25.17
N ARG A 120 6.77 1.10 -26.27
CA ARG A 120 6.02 1.24 -27.53
C ARG A 120 4.60 0.70 -27.40
N LEU A 121 4.44 -0.43 -26.72
CA LEU A 121 3.15 -1.01 -26.37
C LEU A 121 2.33 -0.07 -25.48
N HIS A 122 2.96 0.56 -24.48
CA HIS A 122 2.29 1.55 -23.63
C HIS A 122 1.92 2.84 -24.36
N ALA A 123 2.56 3.16 -25.48
CA ALA A 123 2.18 4.29 -26.32
C ALA A 123 0.93 4.00 -27.18
N GLU A 124 0.53 2.74 -27.35
CA GLU A 124 -0.63 2.36 -28.14
C GLU A 124 -1.93 2.49 -27.33
N PRO A 125 -2.90 3.33 -27.76
CA PRO A 125 -4.15 3.51 -27.01
C PRO A 125 -4.96 2.22 -26.88
N MET A 126 -4.93 1.36 -27.90
CA MET A 126 -5.71 0.12 -27.93
C MET A 126 -5.23 -0.90 -26.87
N TYR A 127 -3.94 -0.88 -26.53
CA TYR A 127 -3.39 -1.67 -25.42
C TYR A 127 -4.14 -1.36 -24.11
N TRP A 128 -4.36 -0.08 -23.83
CA TRP A 128 -5.07 0.34 -22.62
C TRP A 128 -6.54 -0.01 -22.66
N VAL A 129 -7.23 0.23 -23.79
CA VAL A 129 -8.65 -0.14 -23.94
C VAL A 129 -8.88 -1.62 -23.67
N SER A 130 -8.04 -2.49 -24.23
CA SER A 130 -8.09 -3.94 -23.99
C SER A 130 -7.88 -4.30 -22.52
N ASN A 131 -6.90 -3.66 -21.85
CA ASN A 131 -6.64 -3.88 -20.44
C ASN A 131 -7.79 -3.40 -19.53
N PHE A 132 -8.44 -2.27 -19.84
CA PHE A 132 -9.62 -1.81 -19.10
C PHE A 132 -10.83 -2.74 -19.25
N GLN A 133 -10.91 -3.52 -20.33
CA GLN A 133 -11.94 -4.56 -20.50
C GLN A 133 -11.61 -5.85 -19.73
N ASN A 134 -10.35 -6.05 -19.35
CA ASN A 134 -9.90 -7.21 -18.60
C ASN A 134 -10.16 -7.04 -17.10
N LEU A 135 -11.07 -7.85 -16.55
CA LEU A 135 -11.44 -7.81 -15.13
C LEU A 135 -10.27 -8.08 -14.17
N ILE A 136 -9.32 -8.92 -14.55
CA ILE A 136 -8.13 -9.21 -13.75
C ILE A 136 -7.23 -7.98 -13.70
N TRP A 137 -7.05 -7.30 -14.84
CA TRP A 137 -6.26 -6.07 -14.92
C TRP A 137 -6.90 -4.95 -14.07
N VAL A 138 -8.21 -4.72 -14.23
CA VAL A 138 -8.97 -3.73 -13.44
C VAL A 138 -8.91 -4.04 -11.94
N ARG A 139 -9.03 -5.32 -11.56
CA ARG A 139 -8.85 -5.74 -10.16
C ARG A 139 -7.49 -5.33 -9.63
N ASN A 140 -6.42 -5.73 -10.33
CA ASN A 140 -5.05 -5.59 -9.84
C ASN A 140 -4.58 -4.13 -9.82
N HIS A 141 -5.01 -3.30 -10.77
CA HIS A 141 -4.47 -1.94 -10.93
C HIS A 141 -5.38 -0.83 -10.39
N ILE A 142 -6.67 -1.12 -10.19
CA ILE A 142 -7.65 -0.11 -9.77
C ILE A 142 -8.33 -0.54 -8.48
N VAL A 143 -9.09 -1.63 -8.51
CA VAL A 143 -9.99 -1.98 -7.39
C VAL A 143 -9.21 -2.36 -6.14
N ALA A 144 -8.18 -3.22 -6.25
CA ALA A 144 -7.39 -3.63 -5.10
C ALA A 144 -6.57 -2.47 -4.50
N PRO A 145 -5.80 -1.68 -5.28
CA PRO A 145 -5.14 -0.48 -4.73
C PRO A 145 -6.11 0.50 -4.07
N LEU A 146 -7.26 0.76 -4.72
CA LEU A 146 -8.28 1.67 -4.19
C LEU A 146 -8.78 1.19 -2.83
N SER A 147 -9.21 -0.06 -2.73
CA SER A 147 -9.83 -0.56 -1.51
C SER A 147 -8.86 -0.80 -0.38
N GLU A 148 -7.67 -1.29 -0.69
CA GLU A 148 -6.63 -1.57 0.29
C GLU A 148 -6.09 -0.25 0.87
N GLU A 149 -5.71 0.71 0.04
CA GLU A 149 -5.22 1.99 0.56
C GLU A 149 -6.32 2.79 1.26
N PHE A 150 -7.58 2.67 0.83
CA PHE A 150 -8.68 3.36 1.51
C PHE A 150 -8.93 2.78 2.90
N THR A 151 -8.96 1.44 3.01
CA THR A 151 -9.21 0.77 4.28
C THR A 151 -8.00 0.88 5.22
N PHE A 152 -6.82 0.49 4.75
CA PHE A 152 -5.64 0.40 5.62
C PHE A 152 -4.94 1.75 5.82
N ARG A 153 -4.97 2.68 4.86
CA ARG A 153 -4.28 3.98 5.03
C ARG A 153 -5.28 5.07 5.39
N ALA A 154 -6.32 5.27 4.59
CA ALA A 154 -7.25 6.37 4.86
C ALA A 154 -8.09 6.16 6.15
N CYS A 155 -8.43 4.91 6.52
CA CYS A 155 -9.23 4.63 7.72
C CYS A 155 -8.41 4.22 8.95
N MET A 156 -7.47 3.27 8.83
CA MET A 156 -6.72 2.78 10.00
C MET A 156 -5.60 3.71 10.46
N LEU A 157 -4.83 4.31 9.54
CA LEU A 157 -3.67 5.12 9.93
C LEU A 157 -4.05 6.33 10.80
N PRO A 158 -5.14 7.09 10.54
CA PRO A 158 -5.56 8.15 11.44
C PRO A 158 -5.91 7.64 12.84
N LEU A 159 -6.52 6.45 12.97
CA LEU A 159 -6.83 5.82 14.26
C LEU A 159 -5.56 5.46 15.05
N LEU A 160 -4.50 5.05 14.35
CA LEU A 160 -3.20 4.76 14.96
C LEU A 160 -2.44 6.04 15.32
N LEU A 161 -2.58 7.12 14.55
CA LEU A 161 -1.96 8.41 14.86
C LEU A 161 -2.55 9.10 16.09
N GLN A 162 -3.71 8.64 16.60
CA GLN A 162 -4.29 9.11 17.86
C GLN A 162 -3.57 8.53 19.09
N CYS A 163 -2.87 7.41 18.94
CA CYS A 163 -2.32 6.67 20.06
C CYS A 163 -0.81 6.41 19.95
N PHE A 164 -0.26 6.46 18.73
CA PHE A 164 1.15 6.24 18.46
C PHE A 164 1.83 7.50 17.91
N GLN A 165 3.14 7.59 18.15
CA GLN A 165 3.98 8.54 17.42
C GLN A 165 3.93 8.22 15.92
N PRO A 166 4.06 9.22 15.03
CA PRO A 166 3.94 9.00 13.59
C PRO A 166 4.82 7.88 13.04
N ILE A 167 6.08 7.81 13.48
CA ILE A 167 7.01 6.79 13.01
C ILE A 167 6.54 5.39 13.39
N THR A 168 6.07 5.21 14.63
CA THR A 168 5.51 3.96 15.11
C THR A 168 4.23 3.62 14.35
N ALA A 169 3.32 4.57 14.14
CA ALA A 169 2.09 4.35 13.39
C ALA A 169 2.36 3.92 11.94
N ILE A 170 3.36 4.53 11.28
CA ILE A 170 3.77 4.22 9.90
C ILE A 170 4.28 2.77 9.78
N PHE A 171 5.04 2.27 10.76
CA PHE A 171 5.56 0.91 10.73
C PHE A 171 4.60 -0.14 11.30
N VAL A 172 3.69 0.24 12.19
CA VAL A 172 2.68 -0.65 12.78
C VAL A 172 1.48 -0.84 11.85
N CYS A 173 1.04 0.20 11.14
CA CYS A 173 -0.12 0.15 10.25
C CYS A 173 -0.07 -1.00 9.21
N PRO A 174 1.06 -1.26 8.51
CA PRO A 174 1.17 -2.35 7.56
C PRO A 174 1.09 -3.74 8.20
N LEU A 175 1.42 -3.86 9.49
CA LEU A 175 1.34 -5.13 10.21
C LEU A 175 -0.10 -5.60 10.36
N PHE A 176 -1.09 -4.69 10.43
CA PHE A 176 -2.50 -5.08 10.45
C PHE A 176 -2.95 -5.73 9.15
N PHE A 177 -2.35 -5.38 8.01
CA PHE A 177 -2.56 -6.07 6.76
C PHE A 177 -2.03 -7.51 6.86
N GLY A 178 -0.77 -7.68 7.32
CA GLY A 178 -0.16 -8.99 7.52
C GLY A 178 -0.81 -9.85 8.61
N ILE A 179 -1.34 -9.26 9.69
CA ILE A 179 -2.04 -9.95 10.77
C ILE A 179 -3.45 -10.36 10.32
N GLY A 180 -4.18 -9.49 9.62
CA GLY A 180 -5.47 -9.85 9.03
C GLY A 180 -5.32 -11.00 8.05
N GLU A 181 -4.26 -10.97 7.26
CA GLU A 181 -3.84 -12.06 6.38
C GLU A 181 -3.48 -13.32 7.17
N PHE A 182 -2.69 -13.25 8.25
CA PHE A 182 -2.33 -14.40 9.10
C PHE A 182 -3.53 -15.02 9.83
N ILE A 183 -4.42 -14.21 10.40
CA ILE A 183 -5.64 -14.67 11.08
C ILE A 183 -6.59 -15.30 10.07
N ASN A 184 -6.74 -14.70 8.89
CA ASN A 184 -7.51 -15.31 7.81
C ASN A 184 -6.80 -16.51 7.19
N ILE A 185 -5.47 -16.61 7.23
CA ILE A 185 -4.74 -17.83 6.90
C ILE A 185 -5.12 -18.92 7.89
N VAL A 186 -5.22 -18.66 9.20
CA VAL A 186 -5.71 -19.66 10.17
C VAL A 186 -7.17 -20.05 9.87
N ILE A 187 -8.05 -19.06 9.60
CA ILE A 187 -9.45 -19.30 9.25
C ILE A 187 -9.60 -20.04 7.91
N ASN A 188 -8.74 -19.75 6.91
CA ASN A 188 -8.75 -20.34 5.58
C ASN A 188 -7.81 -21.55 5.43
N ILE A 189 -6.99 -21.90 6.41
CA ILE A 189 -6.41 -23.24 6.55
C ILE A 189 -7.54 -24.21 6.93
N VAL A 190 -8.58 -23.72 7.63
CA VAL A 190 -9.82 -24.44 7.87
C VAL A 190 -10.81 -24.33 6.67
N ALA A 191 -10.70 -23.30 5.81
CA ALA A 191 -11.70 -22.98 4.76
C ALA A 191 -11.20 -22.63 3.32
N ASN A 192 -9.98 -23.00 2.93
CA ASN A 192 -9.33 -22.79 1.62
C ASN A 192 -8.86 -21.34 1.25
N HIS A 193 -7.59 -21.09 1.59
CA HIS A 193 -6.49 -20.42 0.84
C HIS A 193 -6.62 -19.01 0.24
N SER A 194 -5.71 -18.10 0.65
CA SER A 194 -5.47 -16.87 -0.10
C SER A 194 -4.07 -16.27 -0.11
N HIS A 195 -3.20 -16.59 0.83
CA HIS A 195 -1.82 -16.10 0.76
C HIS A 195 -0.77 -17.23 0.79
N PHE A 196 -1.12 -18.37 1.40
CA PHE A 196 -0.38 -19.63 1.21
C PHE A 196 -0.75 -20.35 -0.09
N HIS A 197 -1.73 -19.90 -0.89
CA HIS A 197 -2.04 -20.57 -2.17
C HIS A 197 -0.84 -20.56 -3.10
N HIS A 198 -0.03 -19.48 -3.14
CA HIS A 198 1.18 -19.52 -3.93
C HIS A 198 2.16 -20.59 -3.42
N MET A 199 2.29 -20.82 -2.11
CA MET A 199 3.14 -21.90 -1.60
C MET A 199 2.51 -23.28 -1.78
N ALA A 200 1.21 -23.47 -1.49
CA ALA A 200 0.50 -24.75 -1.66
C ALA A 200 0.32 -25.17 -3.13
N GLU A 201 0.11 -24.22 -4.04
CA GLU A 201 0.06 -24.42 -5.49
C GLU A 201 1.47 -24.62 -6.07
N ARG A 202 2.49 -23.91 -5.58
CA ARG A 202 3.90 -24.15 -5.96
C ARG A 202 4.39 -25.50 -5.45
N MET A 203 4.02 -25.93 -4.25
CA MET A 203 4.30 -27.26 -3.72
C MET A 203 3.53 -28.36 -4.47
N ARG A 204 2.27 -28.11 -4.87
CA ARG A 204 1.53 -28.99 -5.78
C ARG A 204 2.17 -29.09 -7.17
N ASN A 205 2.86 -28.04 -7.61
CA ASN A 205 3.65 -28.01 -8.86
C ASN A 205 5.10 -28.50 -8.68
N GLY A 206 5.43 -29.19 -7.57
CA GLY A 206 6.74 -29.82 -7.35
C GLY A 206 7.85 -28.88 -6.90
N MET A 207 7.54 -27.66 -6.45
CA MET A 207 8.53 -26.71 -5.94
C MET A 207 8.92 -27.04 -4.50
N ASP A 208 10.22 -27.06 -4.23
CA ASP A 208 10.78 -27.34 -2.91
C ASP A 208 10.25 -26.36 -1.84
N PHE A 209 9.94 -26.88 -0.64
CA PHE A 209 9.37 -26.14 0.49
C PHE A 209 10.21 -24.92 0.86
N THR A 210 11.54 -25.08 0.85
CA THR A 210 12.51 -24.02 1.14
C THR A 210 12.33 -22.82 0.19
N ARG A 211 12.15 -23.10 -1.10
CA ARG A 211 11.98 -22.07 -2.13
C ARG A 211 10.63 -21.39 -2.02
N ALA A 212 9.57 -22.15 -1.72
CA ALA A 212 8.24 -21.58 -1.51
C ALA A 212 8.16 -20.70 -0.26
N LEU A 213 8.85 -21.10 0.82
CA LEU A 213 8.98 -20.31 2.05
C LEU A 213 9.75 -19.02 1.80
N MET A 214 10.93 -19.08 1.14
CA MET A 214 11.73 -17.90 0.82
C MET A 214 10.95 -16.87 0.00
N LEU A 215 10.22 -17.30 -1.03
CA LEU A 215 9.40 -16.40 -1.84
C LEU A 215 8.26 -15.76 -1.04
N SER A 216 7.67 -16.50 -0.11
CA SER A 216 6.60 -15.99 0.76
C SER A 216 7.13 -14.97 1.77
N CYS A 217 8.29 -15.23 2.39
CA CYS A 217 8.96 -14.27 3.28
C CYS A 217 9.42 -13.01 2.54
N PHE A 218 9.90 -13.14 1.31
CA PHE A 218 10.26 -12.01 0.46
C PHE A 218 9.03 -11.15 0.13
N GLN A 219 7.92 -11.79 -0.26
CA GLN A 219 6.67 -11.11 -0.56
C GLN A 219 6.09 -10.39 0.68
N LEU A 220 6.12 -11.02 1.86
CA LEU A 220 5.68 -10.41 3.11
C LEU A 220 6.56 -9.21 3.51
N SER A 221 7.88 -9.36 3.41
CA SER A 221 8.82 -8.27 3.71
C SER A 221 8.60 -7.08 2.79
N TYR A 222 8.48 -7.33 1.49
CA TYR A 222 8.26 -6.29 0.50
C TYR A 222 6.92 -5.57 0.68
N THR A 223 5.84 -6.32 0.88
CA THR A 223 4.51 -5.73 1.13
C THR A 223 4.48 -4.92 2.42
N THR A 224 5.23 -5.32 3.45
CA THR A 224 5.39 -4.55 4.69
C THR A 224 6.15 -3.24 4.46
N ILE A 225 7.28 -3.29 3.74
CA ILE A 225 8.08 -2.10 3.40
C ILE A 225 7.26 -1.13 2.53
N PHE A 226 6.62 -1.64 1.48
CA PHE A 226 5.73 -0.84 0.64
C PHE A 226 4.59 -0.25 1.47
N GLY A 227 4.02 -1.03 2.38
CA GLY A 227 2.97 -0.55 3.25
C GLY A 227 3.41 0.61 4.16
N ALA A 228 4.66 0.58 4.65
CA ALA A 228 5.24 1.66 5.44
C ALA A 228 5.47 2.91 4.56
N TYR A 229 5.97 2.73 3.33
CA TYR A 229 6.08 3.82 2.35
C TYR A 229 4.72 4.46 2.04
N SER A 230 3.69 3.64 1.80
CA SER A 230 2.32 4.09 1.57
C SER A 230 1.77 4.89 2.76
N ALA A 231 1.95 4.38 3.98
CA ALA A 231 1.58 5.08 5.21
C ALA A 231 2.34 6.40 5.38
N PHE A 232 3.64 6.43 5.07
CA PHE A 232 4.45 7.64 5.08
C PHE A 232 3.92 8.68 4.08
N LEU A 233 3.63 8.29 2.83
CA LEU A 233 3.05 9.18 1.82
C LEU A 233 1.73 9.77 2.30
N PHE A 234 0.84 8.95 2.85
CA PHE A 234 -0.44 9.43 3.38
C PHE A 234 -0.23 10.40 4.55
N PHE A 235 0.62 10.07 5.51
CA PHE A 235 0.89 10.91 6.69
C PHE A 235 1.45 12.28 6.29
N LYS A 236 2.46 12.31 5.41
CA LYS A 236 3.14 13.53 5.00
C LYS A 236 2.28 14.41 4.08
N THR A 237 1.59 13.81 3.11
CA THR A 237 0.76 14.56 2.15
C THR A 237 -0.64 14.86 2.68
N GLY A 238 -1.17 14.04 3.60
CA GLY A 238 -2.56 14.11 4.04
C GLY A 238 -3.56 13.83 2.91
N HIS A 239 -3.15 13.06 1.89
CA HIS A 239 -3.97 12.73 0.73
C HIS A 239 -4.04 11.22 0.52
N PHE A 240 -5.25 10.71 0.31
CA PHE A 240 -5.49 9.32 -0.07
C PHE A 240 -4.94 8.98 -1.47
N VAL A 241 -4.94 9.95 -2.39
CA VAL A 241 -4.49 9.70 -3.77
C VAL A 241 -2.98 9.45 -3.89
N ALA A 242 -2.17 9.91 -2.94
CA ALA A 242 -0.73 9.70 -2.94
C ALA A 242 -0.36 8.20 -2.79
N PRO A 243 -0.77 7.50 -1.71
CA PRO A 243 -0.54 6.06 -1.60
C PRO A 243 -1.25 5.26 -2.70
N LEU A 244 -2.46 5.67 -3.13
CA LEU A 244 -3.18 5.01 -4.21
C LEU A 244 -2.38 5.00 -5.53
N THR A 245 -1.82 6.15 -5.90
CA THR A 245 -1.04 6.30 -7.13
C THR A 245 0.24 5.47 -7.06
N ALA A 246 0.95 5.52 -5.92
CA ALA A 246 2.13 4.71 -5.69
C ALA A 246 1.82 3.20 -5.78
N HIS A 247 0.72 2.75 -5.17
CA HIS A 247 0.30 1.35 -5.20
C HIS A 247 -0.07 0.90 -6.62
N ALA A 248 -0.93 1.65 -7.31
CA ALA A 248 -1.31 1.31 -8.69
C ALA A 248 -0.07 1.22 -9.62
N PHE A 249 0.91 2.12 -9.44
CA PHE A 249 2.17 2.07 -10.17
C PHE A 249 3.01 0.84 -9.81
N CYS A 250 3.17 0.52 -8.52
CA CYS A 250 3.87 -0.69 -8.09
C CYS A 250 3.23 -1.96 -8.64
N ASN A 251 1.88 -2.04 -8.66
CA ASN A 251 1.18 -3.19 -9.23
C ASN A 251 1.35 -3.29 -10.75
N HIS A 252 1.49 -2.14 -11.43
CA HIS A 252 1.80 -2.10 -12.86
C HIS A 252 3.22 -2.58 -13.17
N MET A 253 4.20 -2.10 -12.41
CA MET A 253 5.61 -2.49 -12.60
C MET A 253 5.89 -3.93 -12.16
N GLY A 254 5.17 -4.41 -11.15
CA GLY A 254 5.45 -5.69 -10.51
C GLY A 254 6.76 -5.68 -9.72
N PHE A 255 7.19 -6.88 -9.30
CA PHE A 255 8.48 -7.02 -8.62
C PHE A 255 9.63 -6.86 -9.63
N PRO A 256 10.68 -6.10 -9.29
CA PRO A 256 11.87 -6.02 -10.12
C PRO A 256 12.48 -7.41 -10.34
N ASP A 257 12.58 -7.85 -11.61
CA ASP A 257 13.24 -9.11 -11.95
C ASP A 257 14.76 -8.91 -11.99
N PHE A 258 15.41 -9.15 -10.85
CA PHE A 258 16.87 -9.08 -10.75
C PHE A 258 17.58 -10.16 -11.57
N ALA A 259 16.92 -11.27 -11.90
CA ALA A 259 17.51 -12.32 -12.72
C ALA A 259 17.60 -11.89 -14.19
N GLU A 260 16.61 -11.15 -14.69
CA GLU A 260 16.65 -10.59 -16.05
C GLU A 260 17.86 -9.66 -16.24
N ILE A 261 18.25 -8.88 -15.22
CA ILE A 261 19.45 -8.02 -15.27
C ILE A 261 20.71 -8.81 -15.65
N LEU A 262 20.85 -10.04 -15.14
CA LEU A 262 22.01 -10.90 -15.39
C LEU A 262 22.09 -11.40 -16.83
N THR A 263 21.00 -11.33 -17.59
CA THR A 263 20.96 -11.73 -19.01
C THR A 263 21.55 -10.67 -19.94
N TYR A 264 21.64 -9.41 -19.50
CA TYR A 264 22.21 -8.32 -20.29
C TYR A 264 23.74 -8.43 -20.33
N LYS A 265 24.33 -8.11 -21.49
CA LYS A 265 25.79 -8.01 -21.66
C LYS A 265 26.31 -6.64 -21.21
N ASP A 266 27.57 -6.60 -20.79
CA ASP A 266 28.26 -5.32 -20.53
C ASP A 266 28.41 -4.53 -21.84
N PRO A 267 28.25 -3.19 -21.83
CA PRO A 267 28.16 -2.29 -20.67
C PRO A 267 26.74 -2.06 -20.12
N ARG A 268 25.69 -2.60 -20.79
CA ARG A 268 24.29 -2.32 -20.43
C ARG A 268 23.92 -2.86 -19.05
N ARG A 269 24.45 -4.02 -18.68
CA ARG A 269 24.25 -4.60 -17.34
C ARG A 269 24.79 -3.68 -16.25
N CYS A 270 26.02 -3.19 -16.37
CA CYS A 270 26.58 -2.22 -15.40
C CYS A 270 25.74 -0.95 -15.30
N PHE A 271 25.27 -0.43 -16.44
CA PHE A 271 24.38 0.72 -16.47
C PHE A 271 23.04 0.46 -15.76
N LEU A 272 22.42 -0.70 -15.97
CA LEU A 272 21.19 -1.09 -15.28
C LEU A 272 21.43 -1.19 -13.76
N ILE A 273 22.47 -1.90 -13.32
CA ILE A 273 22.81 -2.00 -11.89
C ILE A 273 23.01 -0.61 -11.28
N PHE A 274 23.70 0.29 -11.99
CA PHE A 274 23.84 1.68 -11.57
C PHE A 274 22.48 2.38 -11.43
N LEU A 275 21.55 2.21 -12.38
CA LEU A 275 20.21 2.79 -12.31
C LEU A 275 19.36 2.26 -11.14
N TYR A 276 19.49 0.97 -10.81
CA TYR A 276 18.84 0.40 -9.62
C TYR A 276 19.35 1.05 -8.34
N VAL A 277 20.68 1.18 -8.20
CA VAL A 277 21.30 1.76 -7.00
C VAL A 277 21.00 3.26 -6.90
N ILE A 278 21.20 4.02 -7.97
CA ILE A 278 20.97 5.47 -7.95
C ILE A 278 19.49 5.80 -7.77
N GLY A 279 18.57 4.99 -8.32
CA GLY A 279 17.13 5.14 -8.11
C GLY A 279 16.74 5.01 -6.64
N LEU A 280 17.26 3.98 -5.96
CA LEU A 280 17.05 3.79 -4.52
C LEU A 280 17.67 4.92 -3.68
N VAL A 281 18.91 5.31 -3.99
CA VAL A 281 19.60 6.41 -3.27
C VAL A 281 18.85 7.73 -3.47
N ALA A 282 18.43 8.04 -4.69
CA ALA A 282 17.65 9.23 -4.99
C ALA A 282 16.30 9.21 -4.27
N TRP A 283 15.60 8.07 -4.27
CA TRP A 283 14.37 7.90 -3.50
C TRP A 283 14.59 8.18 -2.01
N CYS A 284 15.60 7.58 -1.37
CA CYS A 284 15.93 7.83 0.04
C CYS A 284 16.24 9.30 0.33
N ALA A 285 17.00 9.96 -0.55
CA ALA A 285 17.40 11.35 -0.38
C ALA A 285 16.25 12.35 -0.61
N LEU A 286 15.33 12.03 -1.53
CA LEU A 286 14.24 12.92 -1.94
C LEU A 286 12.92 12.63 -1.21
N LEU A 287 12.82 11.51 -0.49
CA LEU A 287 11.61 11.09 0.22
C LEU A 287 11.10 12.17 1.18
N ASP A 288 11.96 12.69 2.07
CA ASP A 288 11.54 13.73 3.03
C ASP A 288 11.39 15.13 2.39
N PRO A 289 12.34 15.62 1.56
CA PRO A 289 12.24 16.93 0.92
C PRO A 289 11.01 17.10 0.03
N LEU A 290 10.69 16.11 -0.82
CA LEU A 290 9.57 16.22 -1.75
C LEU A 290 8.22 16.01 -1.06
N THR A 291 8.18 15.36 0.11
CA THR A 291 6.95 15.16 0.87
C THR A 291 6.73 16.22 1.96
N ASN A 292 7.32 17.40 1.83
CA ASN A 292 7.09 18.50 2.78
C ASN A 292 5.58 18.81 2.92
N PRO A 293 4.97 18.67 4.13
CA PRO A 293 3.54 18.83 4.35
C PRO A 293 2.96 20.19 3.88
N ALA A 294 3.78 21.24 3.85
CA ALA A 294 3.37 22.58 3.42
C ALA A 294 2.91 22.59 1.95
N TRP A 295 3.55 21.80 1.07
CA TRP A 295 3.20 21.74 -0.35
C TRP A 295 1.83 21.12 -0.61
N TYR A 296 1.31 20.36 0.37
CA TYR A 296 0.04 19.65 0.30
C TYR A 296 -1.05 20.30 1.16
N SER A 297 -0.78 21.48 1.73
CA SER A 297 -1.67 22.14 2.69
C SER A 297 -2.11 21.17 3.82
N ASN A 298 -1.21 20.28 4.25
CA ASN A 298 -1.53 19.28 5.25
C ASN A 298 -1.35 19.88 6.65
N GLU A 299 -2.44 20.41 7.21
CA GLU A 299 -2.51 20.94 8.57
C GLU A 299 -2.96 19.90 9.61
N ILE A 300 -3.48 18.75 9.14
CA ILE A 300 -4.24 17.80 9.95
C ILE A 300 -3.32 17.06 10.91
N TYR A 301 -2.15 16.63 10.42
CA TYR A 301 -1.20 15.83 11.18
C TYR A 301 0.00 16.66 11.71
N LYS A 302 -0.02 18.00 11.54
CA LYS A 302 1.09 18.90 11.91
C LYS A 302 1.47 18.90 13.38
N ARG A 303 0.53 18.65 14.29
CA ARG A 303 0.83 18.69 15.73
C ARG A 303 1.83 17.61 16.17
N ASN A 304 2.03 16.58 15.35
CA ASN A 304 3.05 15.56 15.56
C ASN A 304 4.41 15.93 14.95
N TYR A 305 4.53 17.04 14.22
CA TYR A 305 5.71 17.38 13.42
C TYR A 305 6.50 18.57 13.98
N TYR A 306 5.84 19.51 14.68
CA TYR A 306 6.43 20.83 14.99
C TYR A 306 6.74 21.11 16.47
N ARG A 307 6.53 20.18 17.41
CA ARG A 307 6.94 20.37 18.81
C ARG A 307 8.38 19.87 19.09
N THR A 308 9.22 19.88 18.06
CA THR A 308 10.65 19.52 18.11
C THR A 308 11.56 20.75 17.90
N HIS A 309 10.99 21.92 17.60
CA HIS A 309 11.72 23.16 17.30
C HIS A 309 11.19 24.40 18.05
N GLU A 310 10.43 24.20 19.12
CA GLU A 310 10.17 25.22 20.15
C GLU A 310 10.76 24.77 21.47
#